data_AF-A0AAW3JXI3-F1
#
_entry.id   AF-A0AAW3JXI3-F1
#
_cell.length_a   1.000
_cell.length_b   1.000
_cell.length_c   1.000
_cell.angle_alpha   90.00
_cell.angle_beta   90.00
_cell.angle_gamma   90.00
#
_symmetry.space_group_name_H-M   'P 1'
#
loop_
_entity.id
_entity.type
_entity.pdbx_description
1 polymer ?
#
loop_
_entity_poly.entity_id
_entity_poly.type
_entity_poly.pdbx_seq_one_letter_code
_entity_poly.pdbx_strand_id
1 'polypeptide(L)'
;MKKILILSAILPSLCFADTKQLDNDIHECGTIFKTAEMVIQAKQQGVSITKQIEANDLALKKSNDQATYKEIDTIIKEAYSKPISSSDSEKEAELSSFPLKHYMAC
;
A
#
# COMPACT_ATOMS: atom_id res chain seq x y z
N MET A 1 14.07 44.62 -50.81
CA MET A 1 12.81 43.95 -50.42
C MET A 1 13.12 42.53 -49.98
N LYS A 2 12.31 42.02 -49.03
CA LYS A 2 12.31 40.68 -48.40
C LYS A 2 13.32 40.47 -47.25
N LYS A 3 12.86 40.78 -46.03
CA LYS A 3 13.37 40.19 -44.78
C LYS A 3 12.49 38.96 -44.50
N ILE A 4 13.09 37.77 -44.45
CA ILE A 4 12.38 36.52 -44.13
C ILE A 4 12.46 36.33 -42.61
N LEU A 5 11.32 36.44 -41.93
CA LEU A 5 11.19 36.13 -40.51
C LEU A 5 10.94 34.63 -40.37
N ILE A 6 11.92 33.89 -39.85
CA ILE A 6 11.78 32.47 -39.51
C ILE A 6 11.14 32.42 -38.12
N LEU A 7 9.83 32.16 -38.09
CA LEU A 7 9.09 31.91 -36.86
C LEU A 7 9.27 30.43 -36.49
N SER A 8 10.25 30.15 -35.63
CA SER A 8 10.48 28.82 -35.06
C SER A 8 9.37 28.49 -34.05
N ALA A 9 8.36 27.76 -34.50
CA ALA A 9 7.35 27.16 -33.63
C ALA A 9 7.93 25.92 -32.94
N ILE A 10 8.48 26.10 -31.75
CA ILE A 10 8.83 25.00 -30.85
C ILE A 10 7.50 24.50 -30.28
N LEU A 11 6.92 23.45 -30.86
CA LEU A 11 5.82 22.74 -30.22
C LEU A 11 6.37 22.03 -28.99
N PRO A 12 5.90 22.33 -27.76
CA PRO A 12 6.22 21.51 -26.61
C PRO A 12 5.63 20.13 -26.86
N SER A 13 6.51 19.13 -26.96
CA SER A 13 6.13 17.73 -27.03
C SER A 13 5.38 17.38 -25.74
N LEU A 14 4.06 17.29 -25.82
CA LEU A 14 3.23 16.74 -24.76
C LEU A 14 3.64 15.29 -24.59
N CYS A 15 4.52 15.02 -23.62
CA CYS A 15 4.75 13.66 -23.14
C CYS A 15 3.46 13.23 -22.46
N PHE A 16 2.68 12.38 -23.12
CA PHE A 16 1.57 11.68 -22.48
C PHE A 16 2.17 10.73 -21.45
N ALA A 17 2.02 11.06 -20.17
CA ALA A 17 2.37 10.15 -19.08
C ALA A 17 1.55 8.85 -19.23
N ASP A 18 2.21 7.70 -19.02
CA ASP A 18 1.60 6.38 -19.17
C ASP A 18 0.56 6.17 -18.06
N THR A 19 -0.71 6.36 -18.38
CA THR A 19 -1.82 6.26 -17.43
C THR A 19 -1.98 4.85 -16.86
N LYS A 20 -1.48 3.81 -17.55
CA LYS A 20 -1.58 2.42 -17.09
C LYS A 20 -0.73 2.14 -15.86
N GLN A 21 0.41 2.82 -15.75
CA GLN A 21 1.29 2.65 -14.61
C GLN A 21 0.65 3.27 -13.36
N LEU A 22 0.07 4.47 -13.49
CA LEU A 22 -0.64 5.14 -12.39
C LEU A 22 -1.83 4.32 -11.87
N ASP A 23 -2.62 3.71 -12.75
CA ASP A 23 -3.77 2.89 -12.34
C ASP A 23 -3.34 1.60 -11.59
N ASN A 24 -2.24 0.97 -12.01
CA ASN A 24 -1.68 -0.20 -11.32
C ASN A 24 -1.13 0.19 -9.94
N ASP A 25 -0.41 1.30 -9.83
CA ASP A 25 0.16 1.78 -8.57
C ASP A 25 -0.97 2.08 -7.56
N ILE A 26 -2.05 2.74 -7.99
CA ILE A 26 -3.22 3.00 -7.13
C ILE A 26 -3.88 1.68 -6.66
N HIS A 27 -3.97 0.68 -7.54
CA HIS A 27 -4.54 -0.62 -7.20
C HIS A 27 -3.67 -1.38 -6.18
N GLU A 28 -2.35 -1.34 -6.35
CA GLU A 28 -1.37 -1.96 -5.47
C GLU A 28 -1.38 -1.30 -4.09
N CYS A 29 -1.25 0.03 -4.02
CA CYS A 29 -1.32 0.78 -2.76
C CYS A 29 -2.66 0.57 -2.04
N GLY A 30 -3.77 0.50 -2.78
CA GLY A 30 -5.08 0.17 -2.22
C GLY A 30 -5.17 -1.24 -1.63
N THR A 31 -4.43 -2.20 -2.18
CA THR A 31 -4.33 -3.57 -1.65
C THR A 31 -3.50 -3.63 -0.38
N ILE A 32 -2.41 -2.86 -0.34
CA ILE A 32 -1.57 -2.68 0.86
C ILE A 32 -2.39 -2.10 2.01
N PHE A 33 -3.15 -1.03 1.75
CA PHE A 33 -4.05 -0.41 2.74
C PHE A 33 -5.01 -1.43 3.34
N LYS A 34 -5.73 -2.18 2.49
CA LYS A 34 -6.71 -3.18 2.94
C LYS A 34 -6.05 -4.30 3.74
N THR A 35 -4.85 -4.72 3.34
CA THR A 35 -4.12 -5.75 4.08
C THR A 35 -3.73 -5.26 5.46
N ALA A 36 -3.16 -4.06 5.55
CA ALA A 36 -2.83 -3.45 6.83
C ALA A 36 -4.07 -3.26 7.72
N GLU A 37 -5.20 -2.86 7.14
CA GLU A 37 -6.48 -2.71 7.84
C GLU A 37 -6.96 -4.05 8.42
N MET A 38 -6.98 -5.11 7.61
CA MET A 38 -7.40 -6.45 8.06
C MET A 38 -6.48 -6.99 9.18
N VAL A 39 -5.17 -6.81 9.06
CA VAL A 39 -4.21 -7.26 10.07
C VAL A 39 -4.43 -6.53 11.40
N ILE A 40 -4.57 -5.21 11.38
CA ILE A 40 -4.76 -4.43 12.62
C ILE A 40 -6.13 -4.70 13.26
N GLN A 41 -7.19 -4.85 12.45
CA GLN A 41 -8.51 -5.23 12.94
C GLN A 41 -8.47 -6.58 13.64
N ALA A 42 -7.83 -7.57 13.03
CA ALA A 42 -7.72 -8.90 13.61
C ALA A 42 -6.87 -8.91 14.89
N LYS A 43 -5.76 -8.16 14.94
CA LYS A 43 -5.00 -7.93 16.18
C LYS A 43 -5.90 -7.39 17.29
N GLN A 44 -6.67 -6.34 16.99
CA GLN A 44 -7.60 -5.70 17.93
C GLN A 44 -8.76 -6.61 18.36
N GLN A 45 -9.05 -7.66 17.59
CA GLN A 45 -10.00 -8.72 17.94
C GLN A 45 -9.35 -9.88 18.71
N GLY A 46 -8.05 -9.80 19.03
CA GLY A 46 -7.32 -10.82 19.79
C GLY A 46 -6.84 -12.00 18.95
N VAL A 47 -6.83 -11.90 17.62
CA VAL A 47 -6.20 -12.92 16.78
C VAL A 47 -4.69 -12.93 17.06
N SER A 48 -4.11 -14.12 17.27
CA SER A 48 -2.69 -14.24 17.55
C SER A 48 -1.84 -13.99 16.30
N ILE A 49 -0.61 -13.50 16.50
CA ILE A 49 0.37 -13.31 15.42
C ILE A 49 0.62 -14.62 14.65
N THR A 50 0.65 -15.76 15.33
CA THR A 50 0.86 -17.07 14.71
C THR A 50 -0.19 -17.38 13.65
N LYS A 51 -1.47 -17.09 13.93
CA LYS A 51 -2.54 -17.31 12.95
C LYS A 51 -2.42 -16.41 11.73
N GLN A 52 -1.93 -15.18 11.90
CA GLN A 52 -1.68 -14.27 10.80
C GLN A 52 -0.52 -14.74 9.92
N ILE A 53 0.58 -15.18 10.54
CA ILE A 53 1.72 -15.75 9.83
C ILE A 53 1.31 -17.00 9.04
N GLU A 54 0.55 -17.92 9.68
CA GLU A 54 0.03 -19.12 9.01
C GLU A 54 -0.87 -18.76 7.81
N ALA A 55 -1.72 -17.75 7.93
CA ALA A 55 -2.55 -17.28 6.83
C ALA A 55 -1.71 -16.74 5.65
N ASN A 56 -0.64 -16.01 5.94
CA ASN A 56 0.28 -15.50 4.93
C ASN A 56 1.07 -16.64 4.26
N ASP A 57 1.57 -17.61 5.04
CA ASP A 57 2.25 -18.80 4.51
C ASP A 57 1.32 -19.62 3.60
N LEU A 58 0.03 -19.74 3.96
CA LEU A 58 -0.98 -20.40 3.13
C LEU A 58 -1.26 -19.63 1.85
N ALA A 59 -1.26 -18.29 1.89
CA ALA A 59 -1.41 -17.45 0.70
C ALA A 59 -0.21 -17.63 -0.25
N LEU A 60 1.02 -17.60 0.28
CA LEU A 60 2.24 -17.84 -0.50
C LEU A 60 2.22 -19.22 -1.18
N LYS A 61 1.79 -20.28 -0.48
CA LYS A 61 1.66 -21.62 -1.09
C LYS A 61 0.69 -21.66 -2.27
N LYS A 62 -0.30 -20.77 -2.32
CA LYS A 62 -1.31 -20.72 -3.38
C LYS A 62 -0.89 -19.85 -4.56
N SER A 63 -0.29 -18.69 -4.31
CA SER A 63 0.08 -17.73 -5.36
C SER A 63 1.53 -17.90 -5.85
N ASN A 64 2.40 -18.46 -5.01
CA ASN A 64 3.85 -18.43 -5.16
C ASN A 64 4.44 -17.01 -5.29
N ASP A 65 3.72 -16.01 -4.77
CA ASP A 65 4.14 -14.60 -4.81
C ASP A 65 4.95 -14.24 -3.56
N GLN A 66 6.27 -14.31 -3.72
CA GLN A 66 7.23 -14.01 -2.65
C GLN A 66 7.27 -12.51 -2.30
N ALA A 67 6.94 -11.62 -3.22
CA ALA A 67 6.99 -10.18 -2.98
C ALA A 67 5.85 -9.77 -2.05
N THR A 68 4.62 -10.13 -2.43
CA THR A 68 3.43 -9.94 -1.60
C THR A 68 3.60 -10.61 -0.24
N TYR A 69 4.13 -11.84 -0.19
CA TYR A 69 4.37 -12.51 1.09
C TYR A 69 5.23 -11.69 2.05
N LYS A 70 6.36 -11.14 1.58
CA LYS A 70 7.29 -10.37 2.41
C LYS A 70 6.67 -9.06 2.89
N GLU A 71 5.88 -8.43 2.04
CA GLU A 71 5.16 -7.21 2.38
C GLU A 71 4.14 -7.46 3.49
N ILE A 72 3.29 -8.48 3.33
CA ILE A 72 2.31 -8.87 4.35
C ILE A 72 2.98 -9.30 5.65
N ASP A 73 4.09 -10.06 5.58
CA ASP A 73 4.87 -10.45 6.76
C ASP A 73 5.43 -9.25 7.52
N THR A 74 5.87 -8.21 6.79
CA THR A 74 6.33 -6.95 7.38
C THR A 74 5.19 -6.22 8.09
N ILE A 75 4.03 -6.12 7.44
CA ILE A 75 2.81 -5.51 8.01
C ILE A 75 2.39 -6.24 9.30
N ILE A 76 2.36 -7.59 9.28
CA ILE A 76 2.02 -8.40 10.46
C ILE A 76 3.01 -8.11 11.60
N LYS A 77 4.31 -8.19 11.34
CA LYS A 77 5.33 -7.95 12.37
C LYS A 77 5.22 -6.54 12.96
N GLU A 78 4.98 -5.53 12.12
CA GLU A 78 4.81 -4.17 12.60
C GLU A 78 3.56 -4.05 13.49
N ALA A 79 2.40 -4.54 13.05
CA ALA A 79 1.16 -4.48 13.81
C ALA A 79 1.33 -5.09 15.21
N TYR A 80 1.95 -6.27 15.29
CA TYR A 80 2.12 -7.02 16.54
C TYR A 80 3.36 -6.62 17.35
N SER A 81 4.18 -5.68 16.87
CA SER A 81 5.30 -5.12 17.65
C SER A 81 4.82 -4.25 18.83
N LYS A 82 3.56 -3.78 18.77
CA LYS A 82 2.89 -3.01 19.80
C LYS A 82 1.81 -3.84 20.48
N PRO A 83 1.55 -3.62 21.78
CA PRO A 83 0.44 -4.29 22.47
C PRO A 83 -0.91 -3.95 21.82
N ILE A 84 -1.93 -4.74 22.16
CA ILE A 84 -3.33 -4.44 21.81
C ILE A 84 -3.75 -3.17 22.56
N SER A 85 -4.55 -2.34 21.90
CA SER A 85 -5.04 -1.08 22.48
C SER A 85 -5.89 -1.34 23.73
N SER A 86 -5.75 -0.48 24.72
CA SER A 86 -6.39 -0.64 26.03
C SER A 86 -7.73 0.10 26.15
N SER A 87 -7.97 1.05 25.24
CA SER A 87 -9.19 1.87 25.18
C SER A 87 -9.76 1.95 23.77
N ASP A 88 -11.05 2.25 23.67
CA ASP A 88 -11.73 2.40 22.38
C ASP A 88 -11.13 3.54 21.53
N SER A 89 -10.74 4.67 22.16
CA SER A 89 -10.13 5.78 21.44
C SER A 89 -8.75 5.43 20.85
N GLU A 90 -7.92 4.69 21.58
CA GLU A 90 -6.64 4.18 21.08
C GLU A 90 -6.85 3.17 19.94
N LYS A 91 -7.86 2.32 20.07
CA LYS A 91 -8.21 1.35 19.03
C LYS A 91 -8.65 2.06 17.75
N GLU A 92 -9.57 3.00 17.82
CA GLU A 92 -10.02 3.77 16.64
C GLU A 92 -8.86 4.54 16.00
N ALA A 93 -7.99 5.15 16.81
CA ALA A 93 -6.81 5.84 16.32
C ALA A 93 -5.84 4.87 15.59
N GLU A 94 -5.61 3.67 16.12
CA GLU A 94 -4.74 2.68 15.48
C GLU A 94 -5.39 2.10 14.21
N LEU A 95 -6.69 1.79 14.24
CA LEU A 95 -7.46 1.29 13.09
C LEU A 95 -7.43 2.27 11.91
N SER A 96 -7.40 3.57 12.17
CA SER A 96 -7.29 4.59 11.13
C SER A 96 -5.84 4.84 10.69
N SER A 97 -4.93 5.02 11.66
CA SER A 97 -3.57 5.48 11.36
C SER A 97 -2.64 4.39 10.81
N PHE A 98 -2.82 3.14 11.24
CA PHE A 98 -1.98 2.03 10.82
C PHE A 98 -2.08 1.75 9.31
N PRO A 99 -3.26 1.49 8.71
CA PRO A 99 -3.35 1.24 7.27
C PRO A 99 -3.00 2.48 6.44
N LEU A 100 -3.34 3.67 6.93
CA LEU A 100 -2.97 4.93 6.27
C LEU A 100 -1.45 5.10 6.16
N LYS A 101 -0.69 4.73 7.20
CA LYS A 101 0.78 4.77 7.17
C LYS A 101 1.33 3.93 6.02
N HIS A 102 0.82 2.72 5.82
CA HIS A 102 1.28 1.83 4.75
C HIS A 102 0.88 2.33 3.36
N TYR A 103 -0.33 2.86 3.21
CA TYR A 103 -0.76 3.48 1.95
C TYR A 103 0.10 4.68 1.55
N MET A 104 0.51 5.52 2.52
CA MET A 104 1.33 6.71 2.26
C MET A 104 2.82 6.40 2.04
N ALA A 105 3.26 5.18 2.36
CA ALA A 105 4.62 4.71 2.10
C ALA A 105 4.77 4.01 0.74
N CYS A 106 3.63 3.75 0.10
CA CYS A 106 3.48 3.50 -1.32
C CYS A 106 3.43 4.88 -2.03
#